data_AF-A0A1Q7EFN8-F1
#
_entry.id   AF-A0A1Q7EFN8-F1
#
_cell.length_a   1.000
_cell.length_b   1.000
_cell.length_c   1.000
_cell.angle_alpha   90.00
_cell.angle_beta   90.00
_cell.angle_gamma   90.00
#
_symmetry.space_group_name_H-M   'P 1'
#
loop_
_entity.id
_entity.type
_entity.pdbx_description
1 polymer ?
#
loop_
_entity_poly.entity_id
_entity_poly.type
_entity_poly.pdbx_seq_one_letter_code
_entity_poly.pdbx_strand_id
1 'polypeptide(L)' 'MHTPRNGNFTPLDVLARRGIPALTSTRDMAKFIQICASQDDLFALDEDGEVYQYNFNTKTWVELVASRSHEAST' A
#
# COMPACT_ATOMS: atom_id res chain seq x y z
N MET A 1 29.72 -12.08 30.77
CA MET A 1 30.03 -11.61 29.40
C MET A 1 29.67 -12.75 28.45
N HIS A 2 28.49 -12.69 27.82
CA HIS A 2 27.97 -13.79 26.99
C HIS A 2 28.13 -13.42 25.52
N THR A 3 28.94 -14.16 24.77
CA THR A 3 29.04 -14.10 23.32
C THR A 3 28.17 -15.22 22.72
N PRO A 4 27.22 -14.94 21.81
CA PRO A 4 26.60 -16.00 21.04
C PRO A 4 27.38 -16.27 19.75
N ARG A 5 27.96 -17.47 19.75
CA ARG A 5 28.10 -18.46 18.68
C ARG A 5 27.43 -18.10 17.33
N ASN A 6 28.24 -18.08 16.27
CA ASN A 6 27.92 -18.44 14.88
C ASN A 6 26.45 -18.29 14.42
N GLY A 7 25.92 -17.06 14.44
CA GLY A 7 24.58 -16.76 13.94
C GLY A 7 24.55 -16.72 12.41
N ASN A 8 23.68 -17.54 11.82
CA ASN A 8 23.26 -17.46 10.44
C ASN A 8 22.67 -16.05 10.19
N PHE A 9 23.46 -15.14 9.61
CA PHE A 9 23.02 -13.77 9.40
C PHE A 9 22.07 -13.74 8.20
N THR A 10 20.81 -13.34 8.42
CA THR A 10 19.94 -13.08 7.29
C THR A 10 20.46 -11.84 6.54
N PRO A 11 20.19 -11.71 5.23
CA PRO A 11 20.51 -10.49 4.50
C PRO A 11 19.99 -9.24 5.21
N LEU A 12 18.80 -9.35 5.83
CA LEU A 12 18.13 -8.29 6.59
C LEU A 12 18.97 -7.84 7.79
N ASP A 13 19.55 -8.80 8.52
CA ASP A 13 20.43 -8.55 9.65
C ASP A 13 21.68 -7.77 9.24
N VAL A 14 22.25 -8.03 8.07
CA VAL A 14 23.45 -7.34 7.56
C VAL A 14 23.12 -5.89 7.18
N LEU A 15 21.97 -5.65 6.55
CA LEU A 15 21.52 -4.29 6.20
C LEU A 15 21.32 -3.42 7.45
N ALA A 16 20.71 -3.97 8.50
CA ALA A 16 20.46 -3.24 9.74
C ALA A 16 21.75 -2.75 10.42
N ARG A 17 22.85 -3.51 10.35
CA ARG A 17 24.16 -3.12 10.93
C ARG A 17 24.91 -2.11 10.08
N ARG A 18 24.60 -2.02 8.78
CA ARG A 18 25.21 -1.04 7.88
C ARG A 18 24.56 0.34 7.98
N GLY A 19 23.57 0.53 8.86
CA GLY A 19 22.82 1.78 8.96
C GLY A 19 22.07 2.13 7.67
N ILE A 20 21.86 1.14 6.80
CA ILE A 20 21.03 1.32 5.61
C ILE A 20 19.61 1.27 6.14
N PRO A 21 18.80 2.34 6.00
CA PRO A 21 17.40 2.29 6.41
C PRO A 21 16.79 1.08 5.74
N ALA A 22 16.17 0.19 6.53
CA ALA A 22 15.48 -0.98 6.01
C ALA A 22 14.65 -0.49 4.84
N LEU A 23 14.94 -0.98 3.63
CA LEU A 23 14.18 -0.67 2.43
C LEU A 23 12.74 -0.92 2.84
N THR A 24 12.01 0.17 3.10
CA THR A 24 10.61 0.12 3.44
C THR A 24 10.03 -0.60 2.27
N SER A 25 9.68 -1.87 2.51
CA SER A 25 9.17 -2.75 1.50
C SER A 25 8.04 -1.97 0.84
N THR A 26 8.26 -1.46 -0.36
CA THR A 26 7.28 -0.68 -1.14
C THR A 26 6.13 -1.57 -1.62
N ARG A 27 6.01 -2.79 -1.05
CA ARG A 27 4.74 -3.50 -0.86
C ARG A 27 3.83 -2.54 -0.09
N ASP A 28 2.93 -1.79 -0.67
CA ASP A 28 2.32 -1.87 -1.98
C ASP A 28 1.85 -0.43 -2.19
N MET A 29 2.70 0.42 -2.76
CA MET A 29 2.21 1.75 -3.12
C MET A 29 1.25 1.54 -4.27
N ALA A 30 -0.05 1.58 -3.99
CA ALA A 30 -1.11 1.45 -4.98
C ALA A 30 -0.75 2.30 -6.19
N LYS A 31 -0.41 1.63 -7.29
CA LYS A 31 0.03 2.29 -8.51
C LYS A 31 -1.21 2.66 -9.28
N PHE A 32 -1.62 3.92 -9.13
CA PHE A 32 -2.78 4.41 -9.86
C PHE A 32 -2.46 4.51 -11.35
N ILE A 33 -3.19 3.76 -12.17
CA ILE A 33 -3.10 3.79 -13.62
C ILE A 33 -3.98 4.88 -14.23
N GLN A 34 -5.00 5.33 -13.50
CA GLN A 34 -5.92 6.37 -13.95
C GLN A 34 -6.34 7.25 -12.79
N ILE A 35 -6.37 8.57 -13.03
CA ILE A 35 -6.90 9.58 -12.12
C ILE A 35 -8.02 10.31 -12.85
N CYS A 36 -9.20 10.37 -12.23
CA CYS A 36 -10.35 11.11 -12.70
C CYS A 36 -10.64 12.26 -11.74
N ALA A 37 -10.47 13.50 -12.21
CA ALA A 37 -10.78 14.70 -11.44
C ALA A 37 -12.13 15.25 -11.89
N SER A 38 -13.05 15.41 -10.93
CA SER A 38 -14.26 16.21 -11.10
C SER A 38 -14.03 17.60 -10.50
N GLN A 39 -15.07 18.42 -10.41
CA GLN A 39 -14.99 19.74 -9.79
C GLN A 39 -14.73 19.67 -8.28
N ASP A 40 -15.28 18.65 -7.61
CA ASP A 40 -15.29 18.53 -6.15
C ASP A 40 -14.64 17.23 -5.64
N ASP A 41 -14.44 16.25 -6.51
CA ASP A 41 -13.97 14.90 -6.17
C ASP A 41 -12.80 14.48 -7.04
N LEU A 42 -12.00 13.55 -6.51
CA LEU A 42 -10.91 12.92 -7.23
C LEU A 42 -10.98 11.41 -6.99
N PHE A 43 -11.00 10.64 -8.08
CA PHE A 43 -11.02 9.19 -8.04
C PHE A 43 -9.77 8.64 -8.71
N ALA A 44 -9.30 7.49 -8.23
CA ALA A 44 -8.18 6.76 -8.80
C ALA A 44 -8.55 5.30 -9.01
N LEU A 45 -7.95 4.69 -10.02
CA LEU A 45 -8.03 3.26 -10.31
C LEU A 45 -6.62 2.68 -10.24
N ASP A 46 -6.45 1.57 -9.53
CA ASP A 46 -5.20 0.83 -9.47
C ASP A 46 -5.11 -0.26 -10.58
N GLU A 47 -3.98 -0.97 -10.64
CA GLU A 47 -3.72 -2.07 -11.59
C GLU A 47 -4.59 -3.31 -11.34
N ASP A 48 -5.01 -3.57 -10.10
CA ASP A 48 -5.93 -4.66 -9.75
C ASP A 48 -7.40 -4.34 -10.12
N GLY A 49 -7.68 -3.06 -10.39
CA GLY A 49 -9.01 -2.57 -10.72
C GLY A 49 -9.79 -2.08 -9.51
N GLU A 50 -9.11 -1.86 -8.39
CA GLU A 50 -9.68 -1.25 -7.19
C GLU A 50 -9.83 0.26 -7.38
N VAL A 51 -10.96 0.80 -6.94
CA VAL A 51 -11.28 2.23 -7.06
C VAL A 51 -11.03 2.91 -5.72
N TYR A 52 -10.38 4.05 -5.76
CA TYR A 52 -10.06 4.87 -4.59
C TYR A 52 -10.65 6.27 -4.77
N GLN A 53 -11.15 6.87 -3.69
CA GLN A 53 -11.55 8.28 -3.65
C GLN A 53 -10.56 9.07 -2.79
N TYR A 54 -10.14 10.22 -3.29
CA TYR A 54 -9.31 11.13 -2.52
C TYR A 54 -10.16 11.92 -1.53
N ASN A 55 -9.78 11.88 -0.26
CA ASN A 55 -10.38 12.71 0.76
C ASN A 55 -9.55 14.00 0.92
N PHE A 56 -10.10 15.14 0.49
CA PHE A 56 -9.43 16.43 0.59
C PHE A 56 -9.19 16.91 2.03
N ASN A 57 -10.00 16.46 2.99
CA ASN A 57 -9.85 16.84 4.40
C ASN A 57 -8.67 16.14 5.06
N THR A 58 -8.54 14.83 4.83
CA THR A 58 -7.46 14.02 5.42
C THR A 58 -6.24 13.91 4.51
N LYS A 59 -6.36 14.35 3.24
CA LYS A 59 -5.33 14.25 2.20
C LYS A 59 -4.87 12.80 1.97
N THR A 60 -5.81 11.87 1.98
CA THR A 60 -5.55 10.43 1.85
C THR A 60 -6.48 9.80 0.83
N TRP A 61 -6.05 8.70 0.22
CA TRP A 61 -6.87 7.85 -0.64
C TRP A 61 -7.64 6.84 0.22
N VAL A 62 -8.94 6.75 -0.01
CA VAL A 62 -9.84 5.80 0.65
C VAL A 62 -10.35 4.83 -0.40
N GLU A 63 -10.11 3.55 -0.20
CA GLU A 63 -10.61 2.48 -1.08
C GLU A 63 -12.14 2.43 -1.03
N LEU A 64 -12.77 2.48 -2.20
CA LEU A 64 -14.20 2.31 -2.35
C LEU A 64 -14.51 0.83 -2.59
N VAL A 65 -14.71 0.09 -1.50
CA VAL A 65 -15.17 -1.29 -1.55
C VAL A 65 -16.63 -1.30 -2.02
N ALA A 66 -16.83 -1.48 -3.33
CA ALA A 66 -18.15 -1.65 -3.90
C ALA A 66 -18.69 -3.04 -3.48
N SER A 67 -19.49 -3.06 -2.42
CA SER A 67 -20.31 -4.23 -2.10
C SER A 67 -21.38 -4.37 -3.19
N ARG A 68 -21.11 -5.20 -4.21
CA ARG A 68 -22.12 -5.49 -5.22
C ARG A 68 -23.21 -6.33 -4.55
N SER A 69 -24.22 -5.68 -3.98
CA SER A 69 -25.48 -6.32 -3.63
C SER A 69 -26.09 -6.79 -4.95
N HIS A 70 -25.79 -8.03 -5.33
CA HIS A 70 -26.45 -8.68 -6.44
C HIS A 70 -27.89 -8.93 -5.97
N GLU A 71 -28.76 -7.96 -6.20
CA GLU A 71 -30.20 -8.20 -6.19
C GLU A 71 -30.50 -9.11 -7.39
N ALA A 72 -30.28 -10.41 -7.18
CA ALA A 72 -30.78 -11.44 -8.06
C ALA A 72 -32.31 -11.40 -7.95
N SER A 73 -32.95 -10.56 -8.78
CA SER A 73 -34.37 -10.69 -9.05
C SER A 73 -34.55 -11.94 -9.90
N THR A 74 -35.09 -13.00 -9.31
CA THR A 74 -35.73 -14.12 -10.01
C THR A 74 -37.04 -14.42 -9.32
#